data_AF-Q22VY1-F1
#
_entry.id   AF-Q22VY1-F1
#
_cell.length_a   1.000
_cell.length_b   1.000
_cell.length_c   1.000
_cell.angle_alpha   90.00
_cell.angle_beta   90.00
_cell.angle_gamma   90.00
#
_symmetry.space_group_name_H-M   'P 1'
#
loop_
_entity.id
_entity.type
_entity.pdbx_description
1 polymer ?
#
loop_
_entity_poly.entity_id
_entity_poly.type
_entity_poly.pdbx_seq_one_letter_code
_entity_poly.pdbx_strand_id
1 'polypeptide(L)'
;MKQIIGTVLGGGLGIATYYAYNAGFFQEVKIEEKKLSPKTIVYFQHEGSYQDLGPVFKKLIKESQKYMKAKNIYRIMYDDPYTIQDINKLRSIIGLEFDNVNDENGAKLLVKDKKEYQIATLAETESINTNFQMKQKNFSVVFFLIKLKIQPAIQKYLAEKAQSDKKFKLNEGHRIVEIYKFDDQKNPVEIEFNVPYGEDSKSYNLHSKPSPQHQRVAK
;
A
#
# COMPACT_ATOMS: atom_id res chain seq x y z
N MET A 1 23.63 -32.60 28.46
CA MET A 1 22.31 -32.31 27.85
C MET A 1 21.86 -30.86 28.07
N LYS A 2 21.83 -30.33 29.31
CA LYS A 2 21.43 -28.92 29.60
C LYS A 2 22.29 -27.85 28.90
N GLN A 3 23.60 -28.06 28.77
CA GLN A 3 24.50 -27.11 28.09
C GLN A 3 24.28 -27.05 26.56
N ILE A 4 23.98 -28.19 25.92
CA ILE A 4 23.69 -28.26 24.47
C ILE A 4 22.37 -27.53 24.17
N ILE A 5 21.35 -27.68 25.03
CA ILE A 5 20.07 -26.97 24.89
C ILE A 5 20.27 -25.45 25.03
N GLY A 6 21.10 -24.98 25.95
CA GLY A 6 21.42 -23.55 26.12
C GLY A 6 22.13 -22.94 24.90
N THR A 7 23.09 -23.65 24.30
CA THR A 7 23.81 -23.18 23.11
C THR A 7 22.94 -23.19 21.86
N VAL A 8 22.08 -24.20 21.67
CA VAL A 8 21.14 -24.25 20.53
C VAL A 8 20.06 -23.17 20.65
N LEU A 9 19.53 -22.91 21.85
CA LEU A 9 18.54 -21.85 22.08
C LEU A 9 19.17 -20.44 21.91
N GLY A 10 20.38 -20.22 22.44
CA GLY A 10 21.10 -18.95 22.29
C GLY A 10 21.51 -18.67 20.84
N GLY A 11 21.97 -19.69 20.11
CA GLY A 11 22.28 -19.59 18.68
C GLY A 11 21.03 -19.32 17.83
N GLY A 12 19.92 -20.01 18.11
CA GLY A 12 18.64 -19.79 17.43
C GLY A 12 18.08 -18.38 17.66
N LEU A 13 18.13 -17.88 18.90
CA LEU A 13 17.72 -16.51 19.23
C LEU A 13 18.59 -15.45 18.55
N GLY A 14 19.91 -15.66 18.47
CA GLY A 14 20.83 -14.78 17.77
C GLY A 14 20.51 -14.70 16.27
N ILE A 15 20.30 -15.85 15.64
CA ILE A 15 19.91 -15.95 14.22
C ILE A 15 18.56 -15.27 13.98
N ALA A 16 17.55 -15.56 14.81
CA ALA A 16 16.23 -14.95 14.69
C ALA A 16 16.27 -13.42 14.86
N THR A 17 17.04 -12.93 15.84
CA THR A 17 17.23 -11.48 16.07
C THR A 17 17.94 -10.82 14.90
N TYR A 18 18.96 -11.48 14.33
CA TYR A 18 19.65 -11.00 13.13
C TYR A 18 18.69 -10.90 11.93
N TYR A 19 17.88 -11.93 11.68
CA TYR A 19 16.88 -11.87 10.61
C TYR A 19 15.81 -10.80 10.87
N ALA A 20 15.33 -10.66 12.12
CA ALA A 20 14.37 -9.62 12.48
C ALA A 20 14.94 -8.20 12.29
N TYR A 21 16.21 -7.99 12.67
CA TYR A 21 16.90 -6.72 12.46
C TYR A 21 17.04 -6.38 10.98
N ASN A 22 17.49 -7.33 10.17
CA ASN A 22 17.61 -7.14 8.72
C ASN A 22 16.25 -7.00 8.03
N ALA A 23 15.20 -7.61 8.59
CA ALA A 23 13.84 -7.41 8.11
C ALA A 23 13.32 -5.99 8.35
N GLY A 24 13.92 -5.22 9.27
CA GLY A 24 13.40 -3.93 9.70
C GLY A 24 12.34 -4.04 10.80
N PHE A 25 12.25 -5.20 11.48
CA PHE A 25 11.29 -5.41 12.57
C PHE A 25 11.46 -4.39 13.71
N PHE A 26 12.66 -3.89 13.95
CA PHE A 26 12.92 -2.87 14.98
C PHE A 26 12.81 -1.42 14.49
N GLN A 27 12.48 -1.18 13.21
CA GLN A 27 12.23 0.17 12.73
C GLN A 27 10.98 0.75 13.40
N GLU A 28 11.11 1.95 13.97
CA GLU A 28 9.99 2.69 14.55
C GLU A 28 8.98 3.09 13.46
N VAL A 29 7.69 2.90 13.74
CA VAL A 29 6.61 3.38 12.86
C VAL A 29 6.26 4.78 13.31
N LYS A 30 6.72 5.79 12.56
CA LYS A 30 6.41 7.19 12.80
C LYS A 30 5.16 7.57 12.01
N ILE A 31 4.11 7.95 12.72
CA ILE A 31 2.88 8.47 12.11
C ILE A 31 2.95 10.00 12.11
N GLU A 32 2.71 10.60 10.96
CA GLU A 32 2.68 12.06 10.78
C GLU A 32 1.47 12.48 9.95
N GLU A 33 1.00 13.70 10.14
CA GLU A 33 0.02 14.32 9.25
C GLU A 33 0.77 15.10 8.17
N LYS A 34 0.48 14.84 6.90
CA LYS A 34 1.08 15.56 5.77
C LYS A 34 0.11 15.72 4.62
N LYS A 35 0.36 16.69 3.77
CA LYS A 35 -0.31 16.82 2.48
C LYS A 35 0.33 15.91 1.44
N LEU A 36 -0.48 15.07 0.81
CA LEU A 36 -0.11 14.40 -0.44
C LEU A 36 -0.17 15.41 -1.57
N SER A 37 0.92 15.60 -2.31
CA SER A 37 0.91 16.45 -3.49
C SER A 37 0.02 15.87 -4.60
N PRO A 38 -0.51 16.70 -5.52
CA PRO A 38 -1.24 16.21 -6.69
C PRO A 38 -0.37 15.31 -7.56
N LYS A 39 -0.97 14.23 -8.09
CA LYS A 39 -0.28 13.23 -8.91
C LYS A 39 -1.17 12.73 -10.03
N THR A 40 -0.59 12.39 -11.17
CA THR A 40 -1.31 11.67 -12.21
C THR A 40 -0.81 10.24 -12.28
N ILE A 41 -1.76 9.30 -12.35
CA ILE A 41 -1.47 7.88 -12.41
C ILE A 41 -2.15 7.25 -13.62
N VAL A 42 -1.52 6.23 -14.19
CA VAL A 42 -2.17 5.26 -15.07
C VAL A 42 -2.41 4.00 -14.25
N TYR A 43 -3.63 3.49 -14.25
CA TYR A 43 -4.05 2.43 -13.34
C TYR A 43 -5.03 1.48 -14.00
N PHE A 44 -5.20 0.31 -13.42
CA PHE A 44 -6.31 -0.59 -13.70
C PHE A 44 -7.00 -0.99 -12.40
N GLN A 45 -8.25 -1.41 -12.50
CA GLN A 45 -9.02 -1.90 -11.36
C GLN A 45 -8.72 -3.38 -11.13
N HIS A 46 -8.59 -3.76 -9.87
CA HIS A 46 -8.30 -5.12 -9.42
C HIS A 46 -9.30 -5.54 -8.36
N GLU A 47 -9.93 -6.70 -8.56
CA GLU A 47 -10.68 -7.42 -7.55
C GLU A 47 -9.93 -8.69 -7.18
N GLY A 48 -9.75 -8.92 -5.88
CA GLY A 48 -9.10 -10.12 -5.39
C GLY A 48 -8.40 -9.92 -4.07
N SER A 49 -7.93 -11.03 -3.52
CA SER A 49 -7.13 -11.07 -2.31
C SER A 49 -5.99 -10.05 -2.34
N TYR A 50 -5.94 -9.22 -1.30
CA TYR A 50 -4.84 -8.29 -1.04
C TYR A 50 -3.50 -8.97 -0.75
N GLN A 51 -3.48 -10.30 -0.57
CA GLN A 51 -2.27 -11.06 -0.27
C GLN A 51 -1.55 -11.53 -1.55
N ASP A 52 -2.26 -11.58 -2.69
CA ASP A 52 -1.79 -12.21 -3.93
C ASP A 52 -1.45 -11.19 -5.02
N LEU A 53 -0.95 -10.02 -4.62
CA LEU A 53 -0.67 -8.90 -5.54
C LEU A 53 0.70 -8.95 -6.21
N GLY A 54 1.60 -9.83 -5.77
CA GLY A 54 2.93 -9.99 -6.37
C GLY A 54 2.88 -10.23 -7.90
N PRO A 55 2.09 -11.21 -8.39
CA PRO A 55 1.87 -11.42 -9.82
C PRO A 55 1.24 -10.21 -10.51
N VAL A 56 0.33 -9.49 -9.84
CA VAL A 56 -0.35 -8.29 -10.35
C VAL A 56 0.65 -7.16 -10.60
N PHE A 57 1.56 -6.90 -9.66
CA PHE A 57 2.64 -5.92 -9.82
C PHE A 57 3.60 -6.33 -10.94
N LYS A 58 3.97 -7.61 -11.04
CA LYS A 58 4.82 -8.10 -12.14
C LYS A 58 4.16 -7.92 -13.51
N LYS A 59 2.84 -8.17 -13.62
CA LYS A 59 2.07 -7.92 -14.84
C LYS A 59 2.14 -6.44 -15.21
N LEU A 60 1.82 -5.55 -14.27
CA LEU A 60 1.85 -4.10 -14.48
C LEU A 60 3.21 -3.63 -15.02
N ILE A 61 4.30 -3.98 -14.34
CA ILE A 61 5.66 -3.59 -14.75
C ILE A 61 5.98 -4.13 -16.15
N LYS A 62 5.64 -5.39 -16.43
CA LYS A 62 5.90 -6.02 -17.73
C LYS A 62 5.13 -5.35 -18.87
N GLU A 63 3.89 -4.94 -18.63
CA GLU A 63 3.04 -4.32 -19.64
C GLU A 63 3.39 -2.84 -19.87
N SER A 64 3.77 -2.11 -18.83
CA SER A 64 4.06 -0.67 -18.91
C SER A 64 5.47 -0.34 -19.41
N GLN A 65 6.45 -1.23 -19.22
CA GLN A 65 7.87 -0.92 -19.49
C GLN A 65 8.19 -0.50 -20.93
N LYS A 66 7.37 -0.91 -21.92
CA LYS A 66 7.56 -0.51 -23.33
C LYS A 66 6.97 0.87 -23.65
N TYR A 67 6.22 1.45 -22.71
CA TYR A 67 5.53 2.72 -22.87
C TYR A 67 6.13 3.84 -22.01
N MET A 68 6.50 3.52 -20.77
CA MET A 68 6.89 4.53 -19.78
C MET A 68 7.87 3.97 -18.74
N LYS A 69 8.64 4.86 -18.12
CA LYS A 69 9.54 4.54 -17.01
C LYS A 69 8.88 4.95 -15.69
N ALA A 70 8.02 4.08 -15.18
CA ALA A 70 7.34 4.36 -13.93
C ALA A 70 8.33 4.48 -12.75
N LYS A 71 8.14 5.53 -11.96
CA LYS A 71 8.94 5.83 -10.77
C LYS A 71 8.40 5.15 -9.52
N ASN A 72 7.09 5.22 -9.35
CA ASN A 72 6.39 4.72 -8.17
C ASN A 72 5.20 3.85 -8.59
N ILE A 73 4.97 2.76 -7.85
CA ILE A 73 3.75 1.95 -7.98
C ILE A 73 2.77 2.40 -6.90
N TYR A 74 1.54 2.70 -7.32
CA TYR A 74 0.44 3.04 -6.43
C TYR A 74 -0.47 1.83 -6.26
N ARG A 75 -0.92 1.65 -5.04
CA ARG A 75 -2.03 0.77 -4.71
C ARG A 75 -3.00 1.51 -3.83
N ILE A 76 -4.28 1.53 -4.21
CA ILE A 76 -5.36 2.05 -3.37
C ILE A 76 -6.27 0.89 -3.01
N MET A 77 -6.44 0.65 -1.72
CA MET A 77 -7.34 -0.35 -1.15
C MET A 77 -8.61 0.32 -0.66
N TYR A 78 -9.77 -0.22 -1.03
CA TYR A 78 -11.07 0.39 -0.74
C TYR A 78 -11.87 -0.31 0.35
N ASP A 79 -11.49 -1.54 0.69
CA ASP A 79 -12.26 -2.39 1.59
C ASP A 79 -11.38 -2.90 2.73
N ASP A 80 -12.01 -3.16 3.89
CA ASP A 80 -11.32 -3.80 5.01
C ASP A 80 -11.39 -5.33 4.85
N PRO A 81 -10.25 -6.03 4.63
CA PRO A 81 -10.22 -7.47 4.39
C PRO A 81 -10.76 -8.30 5.56
N TYR A 82 -10.85 -7.74 6.77
CA TYR A 82 -11.40 -8.43 7.95
C TYR A 82 -12.92 -8.30 8.06
N THR A 83 -13.53 -7.37 7.31
CA THR A 83 -14.98 -7.13 7.35
C THR A 83 -15.70 -7.63 6.10
N ILE A 84 -15.01 -7.98 5.02
CA ILE A 84 -15.66 -8.46 3.79
C ILE A 84 -15.89 -9.97 3.82
N GLN A 85 -17.06 -10.42 3.35
CA GLN A 85 -17.41 -11.86 3.33
C GLN A 85 -16.57 -12.66 2.35
N ASP A 86 -16.38 -12.12 1.15
CA ASP A 86 -15.66 -12.77 0.06
C ASP A 86 -14.38 -12.00 -0.27
N ILE A 87 -13.24 -12.54 0.15
CA ILE A 87 -11.93 -11.92 -0.05
C ILE A 87 -11.58 -11.74 -1.54
N ASN A 88 -12.22 -12.49 -2.45
CA ASN A 88 -12.01 -12.36 -3.89
C ASN A 88 -12.73 -11.13 -4.47
N LYS A 89 -13.59 -10.47 -3.69
CA LYS A 89 -14.29 -9.24 -4.06
C LYS A 89 -13.68 -7.99 -3.45
N LEU A 90 -12.54 -8.11 -2.77
CA LEU A 90 -11.80 -6.95 -2.26
C LEU A 90 -11.35 -6.08 -3.43
N ARG A 91 -11.70 -4.80 -3.38
CA ARG A 91 -11.46 -3.85 -4.46
C ARG A 91 -10.17 -3.10 -4.24
N SER A 92 -9.42 -2.91 -5.30
CA SER A 92 -8.23 -2.08 -5.30
C SER A 92 -7.98 -1.51 -6.69
N ILE A 93 -7.18 -0.45 -6.76
CA ILE A 93 -6.52 -0.09 -8.02
C ILE A 93 -5.04 -0.30 -7.86
N ILE A 94 -4.38 -0.69 -8.94
CA ILE A 94 -2.93 -0.71 -9.04
C ILE A 94 -2.54 0.19 -10.21
N GLY A 95 -1.58 1.09 -9.99
CA GLY A 95 -1.17 2.04 -11.01
C GLY A 95 0.28 2.50 -10.89
N LEU A 96 0.67 3.34 -11.84
CA LEU A 96 2.00 3.91 -11.98
C LEU A 96 1.89 5.43 -12.03
N GLU A 97 2.71 6.11 -11.25
CA GLU A 97 2.87 7.57 -11.33
C GLU A 97 3.71 7.95 -12.55
N PHE A 98 3.33 9.08 -13.16
CA PHE A 98 4.12 9.77 -14.16
C PHE A 98 4.05 11.29 -13.94
N ASP A 99 5.14 11.99 -14.24
CA ASP A 99 5.31 13.42 -13.98
C ASP A 99 5.96 14.20 -15.14
N ASN A 100 6.25 13.54 -16.27
CA ASN A 100 6.86 14.16 -17.45
C ASN A 100 6.10 13.80 -18.74
N VAL A 101 6.32 14.62 -19.78
CA VAL A 101 5.61 14.53 -21.07
C VAL A 101 5.82 13.18 -21.77
N ASN A 102 7.03 12.60 -21.66
CA ASN A 102 7.34 11.32 -22.30
C ASN A 102 6.52 10.19 -21.67
N ASP A 103 6.48 10.13 -20.34
CA ASP A 103 5.69 9.13 -19.62
C ASP A 103 4.19 9.36 -19.77
N GLU A 104 3.72 10.60 -19.89
CA GLU A 104 2.32 10.90 -20.19
C GLU A 104 1.89 10.35 -21.55
N ASN A 105 2.72 10.56 -22.59
CA ASN A 105 2.47 9.97 -23.91
C ASN A 105 2.48 8.43 -23.84
N GLY A 106 3.41 7.87 -23.07
CA GLY A 106 3.46 6.44 -22.75
C GLY A 106 2.16 5.92 -22.12
N ALA A 107 1.67 6.60 -21.09
CA ALA A 107 0.42 6.27 -20.41
C ALA A 107 -0.79 6.32 -21.37
N LYS A 108 -0.87 7.34 -22.24
CA LYS A 108 -1.92 7.44 -23.27
C LYS A 108 -1.87 6.29 -24.26
N LEU A 109 -0.67 5.88 -24.69
CA LEU A 109 -0.48 4.72 -25.57
C LEU A 109 -0.85 3.40 -24.87
N LEU A 110 -0.52 3.26 -23.60
CA LEU A 110 -0.90 2.09 -22.79
C LEU A 110 -2.43 1.97 -22.70
N VAL A 111 -3.14 3.05 -22.36
CA VAL A 111 -4.63 3.06 -22.33
C VAL A 111 -5.22 2.76 -23.71
N LYS A 112 -4.58 3.22 -24.80
CA LYS A 112 -5.03 2.92 -26.15
C LYS A 112 -4.92 1.43 -26.49
N ASP A 113 -3.79 0.80 -26.15
CA ASP A 113 -3.48 -0.62 -26.42
C ASP A 113 -4.21 -1.58 -25.45
N LYS A 114 -4.40 -1.17 -24.20
CA LYS A 114 -4.90 -1.98 -23.09
C LYS A 114 -6.11 -1.32 -22.45
N LYS A 115 -7.31 -1.76 -22.84
CA LYS A 115 -8.58 -1.13 -22.47
C LYS A 115 -8.90 -1.20 -20.97
N GLU A 116 -8.24 -2.08 -20.21
CA GLU A 116 -8.40 -2.15 -18.76
C GLU A 116 -7.71 -0.99 -18.01
N TYR A 117 -6.79 -0.27 -18.67
CA TYR A 117 -6.08 0.85 -18.08
C TYR A 117 -6.84 2.17 -18.26
N GLN A 118 -6.69 3.05 -17.27
CA GLN A 118 -7.30 4.37 -17.19
C GLN A 118 -6.27 5.36 -16.64
N ILE A 119 -6.46 6.65 -16.92
CA ILE A 119 -5.66 7.73 -16.33
C ILE A 119 -6.53 8.52 -15.35
N ALA A 120 -5.99 8.86 -14.19
CA ALA A 120 -6.64 9.74 -13.23
C ALA A 120 -5.63 10.69 -12.60
N THR A 121 -6.11 11.86 -12.20
CA THR A 121 -5.37 12.81 -11.38
C THR A 121 -5.89 12.73 -9.96
N LEU A 122 -4.99 12.41 -9.03
CA LEU A 122 -5.19 12.46 -7.60
C LEU A 122 -4.94 13.90 -7.15
N ALA A 123 -5.89 14.49 -6.43
CA ALA A 123 -5.78 15.86 -5.94
C ALA A 123 -4.79 15.96 -4.77
N GLU A 124 -4.36 17.19 -4.46
CA GLU A 124 -3.72 17.45 -3.16
C GLU A 124 -4.69 17.05 -2.05
N THR A 125 -4.23 16.36 -1.02
CA THR A 125 -5.12 15.88 0.05
C THR A 125 -4.37 15.72 1.36
N GLU A 126 -5.00 16.09 2.47
CA GLU A 126 -4.50 15.80 3.81
C GLU A 126 -4.47 14.29 4.06
N SER A 127 -3.39 13.81 4.66
CA SER A 127 -3.19 12.37 4.88
C SER A 127 -2.50 12.09 6.20
N ILE A 128 -2.97 11.04 6.87
CA ILE A 128 -2.17 10.36 7.89
C ILE A 128 -1.15 9.51 7.15
N ASN A 129 0.13 9.75 7.37
CA ASN A 129 1.22 9.12 6.67
C ASN A 129 2.14 8.35 7.61
N THR A 130 2.73 7.29 7.09
CA THR A 130 3.97 6.72 7.62
C THR A 130 4.81 6.17 6.48
N ASN A 131 6.14 6.23 6.66
CA ASN A 131 7.11 5.71 5.73
C ASN A 131 7.87 4.53 6.35
N PHE A 132 8.10 3.51 5.55
CA PHE A 132 8.86 2.33 5.96
C PHE A 132 9.98 2.05 4.97
N GLN A 133 11.21 1.99 5.48
CA GLN A 133 12.39 1.73 4.66
C GLN A 133 12.49 0.23 4.46
N MET A 134 12.41 -0.20 3.20
CA MET A 134 12.49 -1.60 2.85
C MET A 134 13.95 -2.04 2.85
N LYS A 135 14.40 -2.60 3.96
CA LYS A 135 15.70 -3.29 4.05
C LYS A 135 15.71 -4.64 3.33
N GLN A 136 14.54 -5.17 2.96
CA GLN A 136 14.37 -6.47 2.34
C GLN A 136 13.73 -6.36 0.96
N LYS A 137 14.27 -7.15 0.02
CA LYS A 137 13.73 -7.26 -1.36
C LYS A 137 12.55 -8.23 -1.46
N ASN A 138 12.29 -9.00 -0.41
CA ASN A 138 11.21 -9.99 -0.39
C ASN A 138 9.89 -9.35 0.06
N PHE A 139 8.97 -9.18 -0.90
CA PHE A 139 7.63 -8.63 -0.65
C PHE A 139 6.85 -9.38 0.44
N SER A 140 7.01 -10.70 0.60
CA SER A 140 6.29 -11.46 1.63
C SER A 140 6.66 -11.03 3.06
N VAL A 141 7.96 -10.77 3.31
CA VAL A 141 8.44 -10.26 4.60
C VAL A 141 7.89 -8.86 4.84
N VAL A 142 7.85 -8.05 3.79
CA VAL A 142 7.34 -6.68 3.88
C VAL A 142 5.85 -6.67 4.19
N PHE A 143 5.03 -7.46 3.48
CA PHE A 143 3.60 -7.63 3.79
C PHE A 143 3.36 -8.12 5.22
N PHE A 144 4.21 -8.99 5.73
CA PHE A 144 4.14 -9.43 7.12
C PHE A 144 4.40 -8.28 8.11
N LEU A 145 5.42 -7.46 7.88
CA LEU A 145 5.72 -6.29 8.72
C LEU A 145 4.62 -5.22 8.64
N ILE A 146 4.02 -5.03 7.47
CA ILE A 146 2.89 -4.12 7.28
C ILE A 146 1.73 -4.52 8.19
N LYS A 147 1.35 -5.81 8.16
CA LYS A 147 0.25 -6.34 8.98
C LYS A 147 0.55 -6.27 10.47
N LEU A 148 1.77 -6.58 10.89
CA LEU A 148 2.11 -6.64 12.32
C LEU A 148 2.39 -5.28 12.97
N LYS A 149 2.95 -4.33 12.22
CA LYS A 149 3.43 -3.07 12.79
C LYS A 149 2.68 -1.85 12.28
N ILE A 150 2.57 -1.74 10.96
CA ILE A 150 2.10 -0.51 10.32
C ILE A 150 0.59 -0.36 10.47
N GLN A 151 -0.18 -1.40 10.11
CA GLN A 151 -1.64 -1.35 10.21
C GLN A 151 -2.13 -1.11 11.66
N PRO A 152 -1.63 -1.81 12.69
CA PRO A 152 -2.06 -1.54 14.07
C PRO A 152 -1.69 -0.14 14.55
N ALA A 153 -0.50 0.38 14.18
CA ALA A 153 -0.08 1.73 14.54
C ALA A 153 -0.98 2.81 13.90
N ILE A 154 -1.30 2.66 12.61
CA ILE A 154 -2.23 3.55 11.90
C ILE A 154 -3.62 3.47 12.53
N GLN A 155 -4.15 2.26 12.77
CA GLN A 155 -5.48 2.09 13.38
C GLN A 155 -5.57 2.73 14.76
N LYS A 156 -4.55 2.53 15.61
CA LYS A 156 -4.45 3.16 16.92
C LYS A 156 -4.47 4.68 16.79
N TYR A 157 -3.62 5.24 15.92
CA TYR A 157 -3.56 6.68 15.69
C TYR A 157 -4.91 7.25 15.21
N LEU A 158 -5.56 6.59 14.24
CA LEU A 158 -6.85 7.00 13.72
C LEU A 158 -7.94 7.00 14.80
N ALA A 159 -7.94 6.00 15.69
CA ALA A 159 -8.87 5.92 16.81
C ALA A 159 -8.65 7.05 17.82
N GLU A 160 -7.39 7.34 18.18
CA GLU A 160 -7.03 8.45 19.08
C GLU A 160 -7.36 9.81 18.47
N LYS A 161 -7.09 10.01 17.17
CA LYS A 161 -7.43 11.22 16.42
C LYS A 161 -8.93 11.45 16.34
N ALA A 162 -9.72 10.42 16.06
CA ALA A 162 -11.18 10.50 16.04
C ALA A 162 -11.80 10.84 17.40
N GLN A 163 -11.15 10.45 18.50
CA GLN A 163 -11.58 10.81 19.86
C GLN A 163 -11.21 12.25 20.23
N SER A 164 -10.02 12.70 19.82
CA SER A 164 -9.46 14.01 20.19
C SER A 164 -9.94 15.16 19.31
N ASP A 165 -10.23 14.91 18.03
CA ASP A 165 -10.65 15.91 17.05
C ASP A 165 -12.03 15.59 16.49
N LYS A 166 -13.06 16.26 16.99
CA LYS A 166 -14.44 16.08 16.52
C LYS A 166 -14.66 16.50 15.06
N LYS A 167 -13.75 17.28 14.48
CA LYS A 167 -13.81 17.67 13.06
C LYS A 167 -13.15 16.64 12.17
N PHE A 168 -12.29 15.78 12.73
CA PHE A 168 -11.70 14.67 12.00
C PHE A 168 -12.79 13.68 11.63
N LYS A 169 -13.14 13.70 10.35
CA LYS A 169 -14.04 12.72 9.75
C LYS A 169 -13.27 12.03 8.65
N LEU A 170 -13.09 10.74 8.85
CA LEU A 170 -12.69 9.90 7.75
C LEU A 170 -13.87 9.74 6.80
N ASN A 171 -13.59 9.81 5.50
CA ASN A 171 -14.61 9.52 4.50
C ASN A 171 -15.06 8.06 4.60
N GLU A 172 -16.32 7.80 4.26
CA GLU A 172 -16.85 6.44 4.22
C GLU A 172 -15.94 5.52 3.37
N GLY A 173 -15.56 4.39 3.98
CA GLY A 173 -14.62 3.43 3.40
C GLY A 173 -13.17 3.95 3.38
N HIS A 174 -12.59 4.20 4.55
CA HIS A 174 -11.18 4.53 4.76
C HIS A 174 -10.27 3.84 3.74
N ARG A 175 -9.62 4.62 2.88
CA ARG A 175 -8.76 4.09 1.83
C ARG A 175 -7.33 4.05 2.33
N ILE A 176 -6.66 2.93 2.12
CA ILE A 176 -5.23 2.84 2.33
C ILE A 176 -4.57 3.01 0.97
N VAL A 177 -3.72 4.03 0.85
CA VAL A 177 -2.89 4.27 -0.31
C VAL A 177 -1.47 3.84 0.04
N GLU A 178 -0.97 2.83 -0.67
CA GLU A 178 0.41 2.38 -0.59
C GLU A 178 1.17 2.89 -1.81
N ILE A 179 2.28 3.59 -1.58
CA ILE A 179 3.17 4.09 -2.62
C ILE A 179 4.50 3.35 -2.47
N TYR A 180 4.80 2.48 -3.42
CA TYR A 180 6.04 1.73 -3.48
C TYR A 180 7.06 2.50 -4.31
N LYS A 181 8.16 2.90 -3.67
CA LYS A 181 9.27 3.56 -4.35
C LYS A 181 10.36 2.56 -4.68
N PHE A 182 10.95 2.73 -5.86
CA PHE A 182 11.99 1.85 -6.36
C PHE A 182 13.29 2.64 -6.59
N ASP A 183 14.43 1.97 -6.42
CA ASP A 183 15.71 2.48 -6.89
C ASP A 183 15.86 2.34 -8.43
N ASP A 184 16.95 2.84 -8.98
CA ASP A 184 17.27 2.75 -10.41
C ASP A 184 17.39 1.30 -10.92
N GLN A 185 17.65 0.36 -10.00
CA GLN A 185 17.73 -1.08 -10.28
C GLN A 185 16.36 -1.78 -10.12
N LYS A 186 15.28 -1.02 -9.92
CA LYS A 186 13.91 -1.50 -9.72
C LYS A 186 13.75 -2.38 -8.47
N ASN A 187 14.62 -2.22 -7.46
CA ASN A 187 14.40 -2.80 -6.15
C ASN A 187 13.50 -1.87 -5.34
N PRO A 188 12.51 -2.39 -4.61
CA PRO A 188 11.69 -1.56 -3.75
C PRO A 188 12.53 -1.11 -2.54
N VAL A 189 12.55 0.18 -2.26
CA VAL A 189 13.40 0.80 -1.21
C VAL A 189 12.58 1.42 -0.09
N GLU A 190 11.36 1.84 -0.38
CA GLU A 190 10.48 2.49 0.59
C GLU A 190 9.02 2.20 0.24
N ILE A 191 8.18 2.06 1.27
CA ILE A 191 6.74 2.11 1.13
C ILE A 191 6.22 3.26 1.97
N GLU A 192 5.44 4.13 1.34
CA GLU A 192 4.62 5.10 2.05
C GLU A 192 3.19 4.57 2.20
N PHE A 193 2.69 4.57 3.43
CA PHE A 193 1.31 4.31 3.75
C PHE A 193 0.61 5.61 4.01
N ASN A 194 -0.52 5.80 3.36
CA ASN A 194 -1.29 7.02 3.43
C ASN A 194 -2.75 6.67 3.66
N VAL A 195 -3.38 7.42 4.56
CA VAL A 195 -4.83 7.41 4.78
C VAL A 195 -5.32 8.82 4.46
N PRO A 196 -5.68 9.09 3.19
CA PRO A 196 -6.19 10.40 2.79
C PRO A 196 -7.54 10.69 3.44
N TYR A 197 -7.75 11.93 3.88
CA TYR A 197 -9.00 12.39 4.48
C TYR A 197 -9.36 13.80 3.99
N GLY A 198 -10.58 14.27 4.32
CA GLY A 198 -11.10 15.56 3.81
C GLY A 198 -11.81 15.44 2.45
N GLU A 199 -12.27 16.55 1.88
CA GLU A 199 -13.12 16.52 0.68
C GLU A 199 -12.38 16.05 -0.58
N ASP A 200 -11.13 16.48 -0.75
CA ASP A 200 -10.29 16.16 -1.91
C ASP A 200 -9.89 14.68 -1.98
N SER A 201 -10.00 13.96 -0.85
CA SER A 201 -9.77 12.52 -0.76
C SER A 201 -10.72 11.71 -1.65
N LYS A 202 -11.84 12.30 -2.12
CA LYS A 202 -12.74 11.68 -3.11
C LYS A 202 -12.05 11.40 -4.44
N SER A 203 -11.01 12.15 -4.81
CA SER A 203 -10.20 11.89 -6.02
C SER A 203 -9.50 10.52 -6.02
N TYR A 204 -9.35 9.91 -4.85
CA TYR A 204 -8.79 8.56 -4.68
C TYR A 204 -9.84 7.46 -4.89
N ASN A 205 -11.11 7.79 -5.14
CA ASN A 205 -12.19 6.84 -5.40
C ASN A 205 -12.28 6.44 -6.88
N LEU A 206 -11.37 5.58 -7.31
CA LEU A 206 -11.18 5.22 -8.72
C LEU A 206 -11.79 3.87 -9.11
N HIS A 207 -12.31 3.11 -8.14
CA HIS A 207 -12.93 1.82 -8.41
C HIS A 207 -14.41 2.00 -8.79
N SER A 208 -14.84 1.43 -9.92
CA SER A 208 -16.20 1.65 -10.43
C SER A 208 -17.23 0.70 -9.80
N LYS A 209 -16.79 -0.46 -9.30
CA LYS A 209 -17.69 -1.43 -8.66
C LYS A 209 -18.11 -1.00 -7.25
N PRO A 210 -19.35 -1.27 -6.84
CA PRO A 210 -19.84 -0.97 -5.49
C PRO A 210 -19.09 -1.78 -4.42
N SER A 211 -19.18 -1.35 -3.17
CA SER A 211 -18.55 -2.08 -2.05
C SER A 211 -19.16 -3.48 -1.89
N PRO A 212 -18.33 -4.51 -1.68
CA PRO A 212 -18.81 -5.87 -1.43
C PRO A 212 -19.58 -5.97 -0.11
N GLN A 213 -20.33 -7.06 0.04
CA GLN A 213 -21.07 -7.32 1.26
C GLN A 213 -20.13 -7.55 2.44
N HIS A 214 -20.42 -6.84 3.53
CA HIS A 214 -19.69 -6.98 4.78
C HIS A 214 -20.21 -8.20 5.57
N GLN A 215 -19.34 -8.88 6.28
CA GLN A 215 -19.69 -9.88 7.28
C GLN A 215 -20.53 -9.19 8.35
N ARG A 216 -21.66 -9.80 8.71
CA ARG A 216 -22.38 -9.36 9.89
C ARG A 216 -21.49 -9.70 11.08
N VAL A 217 -20.91 -8.69 11.72
CA VAL A 217 -20.24 -8.89 13.01
C VAL A 217 -21.34 -9.32 13.98
N ALA A 218 -21.34 -10.59 14.37
CA ALA A 218 -22.19 -11.05 15.47
C ALA A 218 -21.73 -10.26 16.70
N LYS A 219 -22.64 -9.45 17.25
CA LYS A 219 -22.43 -8.70 18.48
C LYS A 219 -22.36 -9.63 19.68
#